data_AF-A0AA91JN00-F1
#
_entry.id   AF-A0AA91JN00-F1
#
_cell.length_a   1.000
_cell.length_b   1.000
_cell.length_c   1.000
_cell.angle_alpha   90.00
_cell.angle_beta   90.00
_cell.angle_gamma   90.00
#
_symmetry.space_group_name_H-M   'P 1'
#
loop_
_entity.id
_entity.type
_entity.pdbx_description
1 polymer ?
#
loop_
_entity_poly.entity_id
_entity_poly.type
_entity_poly.pdbx_seq_one_letter_code
_entity_poly.pdbx_strand_id
1 'polypeptide(L)'
;MVIDREKVVEVYRFVFNSDSLSILLNYSKSIGDWQGPNLPEDITFFQDHKMWLGTVGHEKMSWWFLTDEECQEVRNMGIDLFGGA
;
A
#
# COMPACT_ATOMS: atom_id res chain seq x y z
N MET A 1 25.07 -11.02 18.49
CA MET A 1 25.25 -9.56 18.44
C MET A 1 23.92 -8.97 18.03
N VAL A 2 23.10 -8.56 19.01
CA VAL A 2 21.84 -7.87 18.74
C VAL A 2 22.18 -6.39 18.81
N ILE A 3 22.23 -5.74 17.65
CA ILE A 3 22.34 -4.28 17.59
C ILE A 3 20.90 -3.79 17.61
N ASP A 4 20.36 -3.58 18.81
CA ASP A 4 19.12 -2.84 18.96
C ASP A 4 19.46 -1.36 18.72
N ARG A 5 19.12 -0.87 17.53
CA ARG A 5 19.08 0.57 17.26
C ARG A 5 17.62 0.95 17.29
N GLU A 6 17.21 1.77 18.25
CA GLU A 6 15.97 2.54 18.11
C GLU A 6 16.05 3.28 16.77
N LYS A 7 15.30 2.80 15.78
CA LYS A 7 15.24 3.41 14.45
C LYS A 7 14.08 4.39 14.50
N VAL A 8 14.41 5.68 14.64
CA VAL A 8 13.42 6.74 14.46
C VAL A 8 13.03 6.76 12.98
N VAL A 9 11.74 6.65 12.71
CA VAL A 9 11.17 6.72 11.36
C VAL A 9 10.24 7.92 11.27
N GLU A 10 10.35 8.67 10.18
CA GLU A 10 9.44 9.76 9.88
C GLU A 10 8.26 9.24 9.07
N VAL A 11 7.04 9.51 9.52
CA VAL A 11 5.82 9.10 8.83
C VAL A 11 5.11 10.35 8.31
N TYR A 12 4.91 10.38 7.00
CA TYR A 12 4.22 11.46 6.32
C TYR A 12 2.83 10.98 5.88
N ARG A 13 1.79 11.77 6.20
CA ARG A 13 0.42 11.52 5.75
C ARG A 13 0.00 12.63 4.79
N PHE A 14 -0.40 12.22 3.60
CA PHE A 14 -0.88 13.12 2.55
C PHE A 14 -2.36 12.86 2.31
N VAL A 15 -3.13 13.92 2.06
CA VAL A 15 -4.51 13.80 1.58
C VAL A 15 -4.45 13.82 0.06
N PHE A 16 -4.92 12.73 -0.57
CA PHE A 16 -4.94 12.63 -2.01
C PHE A 16 -6.00 13.55 -2.62
N ASN A 17 -5.57 14.31 -3.62
CA ASN A 17 -6.38 15.14 -4.50
C ASN A 17 -5.96 14.89 -5.97
N SER A 18 -6.62 15.57 -6.91
CA SER A 18 -6.33 15.45 -8.35
C SER A 18 -4.86 15.70 -8.69
N ASP A 19 -4.23 16.66 -8.02
CA ASP A 19 -2.86 17.08 -8.31
C ASP A 19 -1.86 16.01 -7.85
N SER A 20 -2.02 15.53 -6.62
CA SER A 20 -1.21 14.41 -6.10
C SER A 20 -1.38 13.15 -6.95
N LEU A 21 -2.61 12.84 -7.40
CA LEU A 21 -2.86 11.71 -8.29
C LEU A 21 -2.09 11.85 -9.61
N SER A 22 -2.06 13.05 -10.20
CA SER A 22 -1.32 13.29 -11.45
C SER A 22 0.19 13.05 -11.29
N ILE A 23 0.77 13.44 -10.13
CA ILE A 23 2.17 13.16 -9.81
C ILE A 23 2.38 11.64 -9.71
N LEU A 24 1.53 10.94 -8.96
CA LEU A 24 1.67 9.49 -8.78
C LEU A 24 1.59 8.74 -10.10
N LEU A 25 0.64 9.08 -10.96
CA LEU A 25 0.48 8.42 -12.27
C LEU A 25 1.63 8.73 -13.24
N ASN A 26 2.34 9.84 -13.04
CA ASN A 26 3.52 10.18 -13.83
C ASN A 26 4.75 9.36 -13.42
N TYR A 27 4.95 9.13 -12.12
CA TYR A 27 6.15 8.49 -11.58
C TYR A 27 6.02 7.00 -11.27
N SER A 28 4.80 6.50 -11.04
CA SER A 28 4.53 5.09 -10.73
C SER A 28 3.69 4.42 -11.81
N LYS A 29 4.17 3.29 -12.32
CA LYS A 29 3.47 2.37 -13.23
C LYS A 29 3.16 1.03 -12.56
N SER A 30 3.80 0.74 -11.44
CA SER A 30 3.60 -0.46 -10.63
C SER A 30 3.84 -0.18 -9.14
N ILE A 31 3.32 -1.05 -8.28
CA ILE A 31 3.62 -1.02 -6.82
C ILE A 31 5.13 -1.09 -6.57
N GLY A 32 5.88 -1.80 -7.42
CA GLY A 32 7.33 -1.94 -7.28
C GLY A 32 8.12 -0.67 -7.59
N ASP A 33 7.49 0.38 -8.13
CA ASP A 33 8.18 1.64 -8.43
C ASP A 33 8.32 2.53 -7.18
N TRP A 34 7.59 2.23 -6.10
CA TRP A 34 7.63 2.93 -4.82
C TRP A 34 8.87 2.57 -4.03
N GLN A 35 10.00 3.04 -4.54
CA GLN A 35 11.32 2.85 -3.96
C GLN A 35 12.19 4.09 -4.19
N GLY A 36 13.12 4.33 -3.26
CA GLY A 36 14.07 5.43 -3.39
C GLY A 36 14.93 5.28 -4.65
N PRO A 37 15.46 6.39 -5.20
CA PRO A 37 15.31 7.78 -4.74
C PRO A 37 14.13 8.53 -5.37
N ASN A 38 13.41 7.94 -6.33
CA ASN A 38 12.43 8.65 -7.15
C ASN A 38 11.05 8.75 -6.49
N LEU A 39 10.69 7.76 -5.65
CA LEU A 39 9.43 7.72 -4.92
C LEU A 39 9.68 7.30 -3.46
N PRO A 40 8.76 7.65 -2.53
CA PRO A 40 8.78 7.12 -1.17
C PRO A 40 8.74 5.59 -1.15
N GLU A 41 9.48 4.98 -0.22
CA GLU A 41 9.41 3.54 0.04
C GLU A 41 8.17 3.17 0.86
N ASP A 42 7.69 1.94 0.67
CA ASP A 42 6.70 1.25 1.52
C ASP A 42 5.44 2.06 1.82
N ILE A 43 4.74 2.44 0.75
CA ILE A 43 3.52 3.22 0.89
C ILE A 43 2.33 2.40 1.39
N THR A 44 1.42 3.10 2.03
CA THR A 44 0.15 2.56 2.52
C THR A 44 -0.99 3.49 2.15
N PHE A 45 -2.06 2.93 1.60
CA PHE A 45 -3.29 3.67 1.31
C PHE A 45 -4.33 3.44 2.40
N PHE A 46 -5.12 4.48 2.65
CA PHE A 46 -6.19 4.48 3.64
C PHE A 46 -7.51 4.88 3.00
N GLN A 47 -8.58 4.22 3.42
CA GLN A 47 -9.98 4.58 3.13
C GLN A 47 -10.71 4.75 4.46
N ASP A 48 -11.35 5.90 4.68
CA ASP A 48 -12.03 6.23 5.94
C ASP A 48 -11.20 5.96 7.21
N HIS A 49 -9.89 6.25 7.12
CA HIS A 49 -8.89 6.07 8.19
C HIS A 49 -8.54 4.62 8.52
N LYS A 50 -9.10 3.66 7.79
CA LYS A 50 -8.68 2.25 7.83
C LYS A 50 -7.65 2.01 6.74
N MET A 51 -6.65 1.19 7.06
CA MET A 51 -5.71 0.72 6.05
C MET A 51 -6.49 -0.05 4.99
N TRP A 52 -6.24 0.25 3.72
CA TRP A 52 -6.90 -0.39 2.58
C TRP A 52 -5.91 -1.24 1.79
N LEU A 53 -4.71 -0.70 1.56
CA LEU A 53 -3.63 -1.38 0.84
C LEU A 53 -2.30 -1.09 1.53
N GLY A 54 -1.64 -2.13 2.02
CA GLY A 54 -0.25 -2.08 2.48
C GLY A 54 0.68 -2.63 1.42
N THR A 55 1.85 -2.02 1.23
CA THR A 55 2.84 -2.46 0.23
C THR A 55 4.25 -2.50 0.80
N VAL A 56 5.06 -3.40 0.26
CA VAL A 56 6.52 -3.35 0.39
C VAL A 56 7.08 -3.29 -1.03
N GLY A 57 7.52 -2.10 -1.44
CA GLY A 57 7.76 -1.76 -2.85
C GLY A 57 8.87 -2.61 -3.45
N HIS A 58 10.05 -2.65 -2.80
CA HIS A 58 11.22 -3.38 -3.28
C HIS A 58 10.99 -4.91 -3.33
N GLU A 59 10.16 -5.44 -2.43
CA GLU A 59 9.79 -6.86 -2.39
C GLU A 59 8.63 -7.20 -3.34
N LYS A 60 7.99 -6.20 -3.96
CA LYS A 60 6.80 -6.35 -4.81
C LYS A 60 5.67 -7.10 -4.11
N MET A 61 5.54 -6.88 -2.80
CA MET A 61 4.50 -7.48 -1.98
C MET A 61 3.41 -6.46 -1.67
N SER A 62 2.18 -6.95 -1.57
CA SER A 62 1.04 -6.13 -1.20
C SER A 62 0.01 -6.94 -0.45
N TRP A 63 -0.70 -6.29 0.48
CA TRP A 63 -1.79 -6.86 1.25
C TRP A 63 -2.99 -5.93 1.20
N TRP A 64 -4.13 -6.53 0.88
CA TRP A 64 -5.41 -5.83 0.79
C TRP A 64 -6.22 -6.11 2.05
N PHE A 65 -6.72 -5.04 2.65
CA PHE A 65 -7.54 -5.10 3.86
C PHE A 65 -8.98 -4.79 3.46
N LEU A 66 -9.61 -5.79 2.86
CA LEU A 66 -10.96 -5.69 2.31
C LEU A 66 -12.02 -5.90 3.39
N THR A 67 -13.18 -5.29 3.20
CA THR A 67 -14.41 -5.59 3.93
C THR A 67 -15.01 -6.93 3.48
N ASP A 68 -15.95 -7.48 4.25
CA ASP A 68 -16.66 -8.71 3.88
C ASP A 68 -17.41 -8.58 2.54
N GLU A 69 -17.97 -7.40 2.28
CA GLU A 69 -18.66 -7.07 1.02
C GLU A 69 -17.70 -7.09 -0.16
N GLU A 70 -16.57 -6.36 -0.07
CA GLU A 70 -15.52 -6.37 -1.09
C GLU A 70 -14.91 -7.77 -1.29
N CYS A 71 -14.74 -8.54 -0.21
CA CYS A 71 -14.29 -9.93 -0.30
C CYS A 71 -15.28 -10.78 -1.11
N GLN A 72 -16.59 -10.58 -0.91
CA GLN A 72 -17.61 -11.29 -1.67
C GLN A 72 -17.62 -10.86 -3.14
N GLU A 73 -17.44 -9.58 -3.44
CA GLU A 73 -17.29 -9.09 -4.81
C GLU A 73 -16.10 -9.74 -5.52
N VAL A 74 -14.94 -9.78 -4.87
CA VAL A 74 -13.73 -10.41 -5.43
C VAL A 74 -13.94 -11.92 -5.67
N ARG A 75 -14.59 -12.62 -4.74
CA ARG A 75 -14.97 -14.04 -4.94
C ARG A 75 -15.95 -14.22 -6.09
N ASN A 76 -16.91 -13.31 -6.27
CA ASN A 76 -17.85 -13.33 -7.39
C ASN A 76 -17.15 -13.12 -8.75
N MET A 77 -15.98 -12.47 -8.76
CA MET A 77 -15.11 -12.37 -9.94
C MET A 77 -14.30 -13.65 -10.21
N GLY A 78 -14.45 -14.69 -9.38
CA GLY A 78 -13.73 -15.96 -9.49
C GLY A 78 -12.30 -15.91 -8.94
N ILE A 79 -11.98 -14.91 -8.11
CA ILE A 79 -10.68 -14.77 -7.47
C ILE A 79 -10.78 -15.33 -6.05
N ASP A 80 -10.03 -16.40 -5.77
CA ASP A 80 -9.93 -16.94 -4.43
C ASP A 80 -9.04 -16.06 -3.56
N LEU A 81 -9.55 -15.73 -2.37
CA LEU A 81 -8.83 -14.98 -1.35
C LEU A 81 -8.21 -15.95 -0.36
N PHE A 82 -6.88 -15.92 -0.23
CA PHE A 82 -6.16 -16.69 0.79
C PHE A 82 -6.19 -15.94 2.12
N GLY A 83 -6.77 -16.56 3.16
CA GLY A 83 -6.71 -16.04 4.54
C GLY A 83 -7.95 -15.31 5.07
N GLY A 84 -9.14 -15.51 4.49
CA GLY A 84 -10.40 -15.07 5.09
C GLY A 84 -11.05 -16.18 5.91
N ALA A 85 -11.21 -15.97 7.22
CA ALA A 85 -12.23 -16.64 8.02
C ALA A 85 -13.46 -15.74 8.08
#